data_AF-A0AAU5ZW57-F1
#
_entry.id   AF-A0AAU5ZW57-F1
#
_cell.length_a   1.000
_cell.length_b   1.000
_cell.length_c   1.000
_cell.angle_alpha   90.00
_cell.angle_beta   90.00
_cell.angle_gamma   90.00
#
_symmetry.space_group_name_H-M   'P 1'
#
loop_
_entity.id
_entity.type
_entity.pdbx_description
1 polymer ?
#
loop_
_entity_poly.entity_id
_entity_poly.type
_entity_poly.pdbx_seq_one_letter_code
_entity_poly.pdbx_strand_id
1 'polypeptide(L)'
;MALRNAVMAALLEGEASGYDLAKGFEASVANFWMATPQQIYRELERMEGEGLVLARVVQQERRPNKRLFSLTEAGLDAMRAYTAEVPSKPTAIRDELLVKVQCVDIGDAEAVRAGVAERVERAGAKLARYRRAQERMLAGRTEEEYLATVERVGPYLTLLGGMTLEQGNIQWGETVLRRLDQRAEALGARARG
;
A
#
# COMPACT_ATOMS: atom_id res chain seq x y z
N MET A 1 -11.56 10.24 -3.09
CA MET A 1 -11.22 8.83 -2.83
C MET A 1 -11.54 8.55 -1.36
N ALA A 2 -12.42 7.60 -1.05
CA ALA A 2 -12.93 7.36 0.31
C ALA A 2 -12.44 6.00 0.82
N LEU A 3 -12.00 5.96 2.09
CA LEU A 3 -11.63 4.75 2.82
C LEU A 3 -12.67 3.62 2.67
N ARG A 4 -13.95 4.00 2.62
CA ARG A 4 -15.09 3.15 2.28
C ARG A 4 -14.80 2.15 1.16
N ASN A 5 -14.29 2.62 0.03
CA ASN A 5 -14.10 1.77 -1.16
C ASN A 5 -12.95 0.79 -0.96
N ALA A 6 -11.91 1.19 -0.21
CA ALA A 6 -10.82 0.28 0.15
C ALA A 6 -11.31 -0.80 1.14
N VAL A 7 -12.18 -0.44 2.10
CA VAL A 7 -12.77 -1.42 3.03
C VAL A 7 -13.68 -2.40 2.29
N MET A 8 -14.53 -1.92 1.38
CA MET A 8 -15.35 -2.79 0.53
C MET A 8 -14.49 -3.73 -0.33
N ALA A 9 -13.41 -3.22 -0.94
CA ALA A 9 -12.49 -4.05 -1.72
C ALA A 9 -11.83 -5.15 -0.86
N ALA A 10 -11.52 -4.87 0.40
CA ALA A 10 -10.97 -5.88 1.31
C ALA A 10 -11.99 -6.97 1.69
N LEU A 11 -13.28 -6.62 1.78
CA LEU A 11 -14.38 -7.55 2.08
C LEU A 11 -14.76 -8.46 0.89
N LEU A 12 -14.18 -8.26 -0.30
CA LEU A 12 -14.32 -9.19 -1.42
C LEU A 12 -13.61 -10.53 -1.19
N GLU A 13 -12.69 -10.62 -0.23
CA GLU A 13 -12.07 -11.89 0.20
C GLU A 13 -13.00 -12.72 1.10
N GLY A 14 -14.14 -12.16 1.51
CA GLY A 14 -15.10 -12.78 2.42
C GLY A 14 -15.34 -11.95 3.68
N GLU A 15 -16.11 -12.53 4.61
CA GLU A 15 -16.41 -11.87 5.87
C GLU A 15 -15.16 -11.67 6.73
N ALA A 16 -15.03 -10.51 7.35
CA ALA A 16 -13.87 -10.17 8.17
C ALA A 16 -14.29 -9.34 9.39
N SER A 17 -13.59 -9.48 10.51
CA SER A 17 -13.76 -8.50 11.59
C SER A 17 -13.00 -7.22 11.30
N GLY A 18 -13.35 -6.14 11.99
CA GLY A 18 -12.58 -4.90 11.94
C GLY A 18 -11.10 -5.09 12.32
N TYR A 19 -10.80 -6.07 13.19
CA TYR A 19 -9.42 -6.43 13.52
C TYR A 19 -8.71 -7.12 12.35
N ASP A 20 -9.37 -8.09 11.70
CA ASP A 20 -8.81 -8.79 10.54
C ASP A 20 -8.57 -7.80 9.38
N LEU A 21 -9.51 -6.87 9.16
CA LEU A 21 -9.37 -5.79 8.19
C LEU A 21 -8.21 -4.86 8.54
N ALA A 22 -8.09 -4.40 9.80
CA ALA A 22 -6.96 -3.56 10.22
C ALA A 22 -5.61 -4.24 9.95
N LYS A 23 -5.50 -5.53 10.30
CA LYS A 23 -4.30 -6.32 10.02
C LYS A 23 -4.06 -6.52 8.52
N GLY A 24 -5.11 -6.73 7.73
CA GLY A 24 -5.05 -6.83 6.27
C GLY A 24 -4.60 -5.52 5.62
N PHE A 25 -5.05 -4.39 6.14
CA PHE A 25 -4.61 -3.06 5.71
C PHE A 25 -3.13 -2.82 5.99
N GLU A 26 -2.54 -3.42 7.03
CA GLU A 26 -1.09 -3.34 7.25
C GLU A 26 -0.29 -4.26 6.30
N ALA A 27 -0.90 -5.33 5.79
CA ALA A 27 -0.22 -6.42 5.09
C ALA A 27 -0.37 -6.43 3.56
N SER A 28 -1.57 -6.16 3.02
CA SER A 28 -1.91 -6.29 1.59
C SER A 28 -2.50 -5.00 0.98
N VAL A 29 -3.41 -4.31 1.69
CA VAL A 29 -4.06 -3.08 1.20
C VAL A 29 -3.20 -1.82 1.46
N ALA A 30 -2.22 -1.91 2.38
CA ALA A 30 -1.22 -0.86 2.66
C ALA A 30 -0.49 -0.34 1.41
N ASN A 31 -0.46 -1.14 0.35
CA ASN A 31 0.26 -0.82 -0.87
C ASN A 31 -0.33 0.39 -1.59
N PHE A 32 -1.63 0.64 -1.43
CA PHE A 32 -2.35 1.72 -2.10
C PHE A 32 -3.27 2.52 -1.19
N TRP A 33 -3.55 2.04 0.04
CA TRP A 33 -4.35 2.79 1.01
C TRP A 33 -3.86 2.58 2.44
N MET A 34 -3.53 3.67 3.13
CA MET A 34 -3.23 3.64 4.55
C MET A 34 -4.46 4.07 5.36
N ALA A 35 -4.79 3.29 6.38
CA ALA A 35 -5.85 3.60 7.31
C ALA A 35 -5.44 3.14 8.71
N THR A 36 -5.69 3.96 9.72
CA THR A 36 -5.54 3.51 11.10
C THR A 36 -6.66 2.54 11.47
N PRO A 37 -6.46 1.64 12.45
CA PRO A 37 -7.53 0.79 12.94
C PRO A 37 -8.78 1.60 13.32
N GLN A 38 -8.61 2.75 13.99
CA GLN A 38 -9.72 3.61 14.38
C GLN A 38 -10.51 4.16 13.17
N GLN A 39 -9.82 4.50 12.07
CA GLN A 39 -10.49 4.91 10.84
C GLN A 39 -11.30 3.77 10.23
N ILE A 40 -10.77 2.54 10.25
CA ILE A 40 -11.46 1.35 9.73
C ILE A 40 -12.72 1.06 10.56
N TYR A 41 -12.63 1.06 11.90
CA TYR A 41 -13.81 0.81 12.74
C TYR A 41 -14.92 1.84 12.54
N ARG A 42 -14.57 3.14 12.49
CA ARG A 42 -15.53 4.22 12.22
C ARG A 42 -16.15 4.09 10.83
N GLU A 43 -15.36 3.70 9.84
CA GLU A 43 -15.85 3.50 8.49
C GLU A 43 -16.81 2.30 8.41
N LEU A 44 -16.52 1.19 9.10
CA LEU A 44 -17.41 0.03 9.18
C LEU A 44 -18.76 0.36 9.81
N GLU A 45 -18.77 1.12 10.91
CA GLU A 45 -20.02 1.58 11.54
C GLU A 45 -20.84 2.46 10.59
N ARG A 46 -20.19 3.36 9.86
CA ARG A 46 -20.86 4.17 8.84
C ARG A 46 -21.43 3.32 7.72
N MET A 47 -20.63 2.40 7.17
CA MET A 47 -21.04 1.52 6.07
C MET A 47 -22.19 0.61 6.46
N GLU A 48 -22.24 0.14 7.71
CA GLU A 48 -23.36 -0.62 8.27
C GLU A 48 -24.62 0.24 8.35
N GLY A 49 -24.52 1.47 8.84
CA GLY A 49 -25.63 2.43 8.87
C GLY A 49 -26.15 2.81 7.47
N GLU A 50 -25.27 2.81 6.46
CA GLU A 50 -25.61 3.02 5.05
C GLU A 50 -26.14 1.73 4.37
N GLY A 51 -26.17 0.59 5.07
CA GLY A 51 -26.62 -0.69 4.51
C GLY A 51 -25.67 -1.32 3.49
N LEU A 52 -24.43 -0.85 3.40
CA LEU A 52 -23.40 -1.36 2.48
C LEU A 52 -22.72 -2.62 2.99
N VAL A 53 -22.72 -2.81 4.32
CA VAL A 53 -22.25 -4.02 4.98
C VAL A 53 -23.26 -4.50 6.02
N LEU A 54 -23.25 -5.81 6.28
CA LEU A 54 -23.97 -6.43 7.36
C LEU A 54 -22.98 -6.86 8.44
N ALA A 55 -23.29 -6.58 9.71
CA ALA A 55 -22.53 -7.13 10.83
C ALA A 55 -23.25 -8.32 11.46
N ARG A 56 -22.54 -9.43 11.63
CA ARG A 56 -22.97 -10.59 12.41
C ARG A 56 -22.11 -10.74 13.66
N VAL A 57 -22.74 -10.96 14.80
CA VAL A 57 -22.04 -11.22 16.06
C VAL A 57 -21.77 -12.71 16.20
N VAL A 58 -20.49 -13.08 16.35
CA VAL A 58 -20.05 -14.42 16.72
C VAL A 58 -19.76 -14.42 18.20
N GLN A 59 -20.57 -15.19 18.95
CA GLN A 59 -20.41 -15.38 20.39
C GLN A 59 -19.13 -16.18 20.65
N GLN A 60 -18.33 -15.75 21.63
CA GLN A 60 -17.10 -16.45 22.00
C GLN A 60 -17.09 -16.71 23.52
N GLU A 61 -16.79 -17.93 23.94
CA GLU A 61 -16.89 -18.32 25.36
C GLU A 61 -15.81 -17.70 26.26
N ARG A 62 -14.61 -17.47 25.73
CA ARG A 62 -13.42 -17.03 26.50
C ARG A 62 -12.81 -15.71 26.01
N ARG A 63 -13.45 -15.05 25.05
CA ARG A 63 -12.98 -13.81 24.41
C ARG A 63 -14.18 -12.88 24.18
N PRO A 64 -13.96 -11.56 24.05
CA PRO A 64 -15.03 -10.66 23.63
C PRO A 64 -15.65 -11.12 22.31
N ASN A 65 -16.97 -10.93 22.17
CA ASN A 65 -17.68 -11.29 20.95
C ASN A 65 -17.07 -10.64 19.72
N LYS A 66 -16.98 -11.41 18.63
CA LYS A 66 -16.40 -10.95 17.37
C LYS A 66 -17.50 -10.47 16.45
N ARG A 67 -17.42 -9.22 15.97
CA ARG A 67 -18.26 -8.72 14.88
C ARG A 67 -17.59 -9.07 13.55
N LEU A 68 -18.29 -9.82 12.71
CA LEU A 68 -17.89 -10.12 11.34
C LEU A 68 -18.73 -9.27 10.40
N PHE A 69 -18.07 -8.62 9.45
CA PHE A 69 -18.69 -7.77 8.46
C PHE A 69 -18.62 -8.46 7.09
N SER A 70 -19.71 -8.41 6.33
CA SER A 70 -19.77 -8.86 4.94
C SER A 70 -20.43 -7.78 4.09
N LEU A 71 -20.12 -7.77 2.79
CA LEU A 71 -20.81 -6.89 1.84
C LEU A 71 -22.27 -7.31 1.67
N THR A 72 -23.15 -6.32 1.55
CA THR A 72 -24.51 -6.52 1.06
C THR A 72 -24.55 -6.37 -0.47
N GLU A 73 -25.68 -6.70 -1.10
CA GLU A 73 -25.90 -6.39 -2.52
C GLU A 73 -25.74 -4.88 -2.81
N ALA A 74 -26.23 -4.02 -1.92
CA ALA A 74 -26.04 -2.58 -2.04
C ALA A 74 -24.56 -2.17 -1.98
N GLY A 75 -23.76 -2.83 -1.13
CA GLY A 75 -22.30 -2.66 -1.10
C GLY A 75 -21.62 -3.09 -2.40
N LEU A 76 -22.06 -4.20 -2.99
CA LEU A 76 -21.56 -4.67 -4.29
C LEU A 76 -21.94 -3.72 -5.43
N ASP A 77 -23.18 -3.21 -5.44
CA ASP A 77 -23.62 -2.20 -6.41
C ASP A 77 -22.82 -0.90 -6.30
N ALA A 78 -22.58 -0.44 -5.06
CA ALA A 78 -21.76 0.74 -4.82
C ALA A 78 -20.32 0.58 -5.34
N MET A 79 -19.74 -0.63 -5.20
CA MET A 79 -18.43 -0.93 -5.79
C MET A 79 -18.47 -0.98 -7.31
N ARG A 80 -19.48 -1.63 -7.92
CA ARG A 80 -19.66 -1.67 -9.38
C ARG A 80 -19.71 -0.26 -9.94
N ALA A 81 -20.53 0.61 -9.34
CA ALA A 81 -20.63 2.02 -9.70
C ALA A 81 -19.26 2.73 -9.57
N TYR A 82 -18.58 2.55 -8.44
CA TYR A 82 -17.26 3.16 -8.23
C TYR A 82 -16.22 2.75 -9.28
N THR A 83 -16.18 1.47 -9.67
CA THR A 83 -15.23 1.01 -10.69
C THR A 83 -15.51 1.54 -12.10
N ALA A 84 -16.73 2.01 -12.35
CA ALA A 84 -17.11 2.64 -13.62
C ALA A 84 -16.80 4.16 -13.64
N GLU A 85 -16.47 4.76 -12.50
CA GLU A 85 -16.11 6.17 -12.42
C GLU A 85 -14.69 6.41 -12.97
N VAL A 86 -14.52 7.46 -13.77
CA VAL A 86 -13.19 7.92 -14.19
C VAL A 86 -12.49 8.56 -12.99
N PRO A 87 -11.24 8.18 -12.68
CA PRO A 87 -10.48 8.83 -11.62
C PRO A 87 -10.41 10.35 -11.83
N SER A 88 -10.99 11.09 -10.88
CA SER A 88 -11.21 12.54 -11.04
C SER A 88 -9.95 13.39 -11.22
N LYS A 89 -8.77 12.92 -10.78
CA LYS A 89 -7.49 13.63 -10.88
C LYS A 89 -6.31 12.65 -11.01
N PRO A 90 -5.24 13.03 -11.71
CA PRO A 90 -3.97 12.30 -11.67
C PRO A 90 -3.42 12.20 -10.25
N THR A 91 -2.71 11.11 -9.96
CA THR A 91 -1.98 10.94 -8.71
C THR A 91 -0.89 12.00 -8.59
N ALA A 92 -0.92 12.79 -7.52
CA ALA A 92 0.14 13.76 -7.20
C ALA A 92 1.14 13.14 -6.22
N ILE A 93 2.43 13.22 -6.53
CA ILE A 93 3.50 12.82 -5.60
C ILE A 93 3.66 13.93 -4.57
N ARG A 94 3.31 13.63 -3.31
CA ARG A 94 3.54 14.50 -2.15
C ARG A 94 4.56 13.83 -1.25
N ASP A 95 5.83 14.16 -1.46
CA ASP A 95 6.96 13.50 -0.80
C ASP A 95 7.92 14.55 -0.22
N GLU A 96 8.02 14.60 1.11
CA GLU A 96 8.91 15.51 1.83
C GLU A 96 10.39 15.28 1.50
N LEU A 97 10.79 14.03 1.26
CA LEU A 97 12.17 13.72 0.91
C LEU A 97 12.54 14.31 -0.45
N LEU A 98 11.63 14.31 -1.42
CA LEU A 98 11.90 14.94 -2.72
C LEU A 98 12.10 16.45 -2.58
N VAL A 99 11.35 17.11 -1.69
CA VAL A 99 11.58 18.54 -1.38
C VAL A 99 12.96 18.74 -0.72
N LYS A 100 13.38 17.85 0.18
CA LYS A 100 14.73 17.89 0.78
C LYS A 100 15.83 17.67 -0.26
N VAL A 101 15.64 16.73 -1.19
CA VAL A 101 16.57 16.50 -2.31
C VAL A 101 16.65 17.73 -3.22
N GLN A 102 15.55 18.42 -3.50
CA GLN A 102 15.54 19.68 -4.26
C GLN A 102 16.39 20.78 -3.60
N CYS A 103 16.52 20.75 -2.27
CA CYS A 103 17.28 21.71 -1.48
C CYS A 103 18.71 21.23 -1.15
N VAL A 104 19.18 20.10 -1.70
CA VAL A 104 20.42 19.45 -1.26
C VAL A 104 21.66 20.35 -1.41
N ASP A 105 21.69 21.23 -2.41
CA ASP A 105 22.85 22.11 -2.67
C ASP A 105 23.02 23.26 -1.67
N ILE A 106 21.99 23.58 -0.89
CA ILE A 106 22.02 24.65 0.13
C ILE A 106 21.87 24.12 1.56
N GLY A 107 21.41 22.87 1.70
CA GLY A 107 21.13 22.24 2.97
C GLY A 107 22.24 21.29 3.44
N ASP A 108 21.87 20.39 4.34
CA ASP A 108 22.74 19.31 4.82
C ASP A 108 22.67 18.11 3.86
N ALA A 109 23.67 18.00 2.99
CA ALA A 109 23.75 16.93 1.98
C ALA A 109 23.89 15.53 2.61
N GLU A 110 24.58 15.40 3.75
CA GLU A 110 24.72 14.12 4.44
C GLU A 110 23.40 13.68 5.06
N ALA A 111 22.63 14.60 5.66
CA ALA A 111 21.30 14.30 6.17
C ALA A 111 20.33 13.89 5.05
N VAL A 112 20.38 14.57 3.89
CA VAL A 112 19.58 14.19 2.71
C VAL A 112 19.99 12.80 2.22
N ARG A 113 21.28 12.53 2.11
CA ARG A 113 21.82 11.23 1.72
C ARG A 113 21.34 10.11 2.66
N ALA A 114 21.42 10.34 3.98
CA ALA A 114 20.93 9.40 4.98
C ALA A 114 19.42 9.11 4.81
N GLY A 115 18.60 10.14 4.59
CA GLY A 115 17.16 9.97 4.34
C GLY A 115 16.86 9.18 3.05
N VAL A 116 17.66 9.36 2.00
CA VAL A 116 17.55 8.56 0.77
C VAL A 116 17.94 7.11 1.02
N ALA A 117 19.03 6.86 1.74
CA ALA A 117 19.46 5.51 2.10
C ALA A 117 18.39 4.78 2.93
N GLU A 118 17.82 5.45 3.92
CA GLU A 118 16.72 4.90 4.71
C GLU A 118 15.49 4.56 3.84
N ARG A 119 15.16 5.40 2.85
CA ARG A 119 14.08 5.10 1.89
C ARG A 119 14.38 3.86 1.07
N VAL A 120 15.62 3.67 0.61
CA VAL A 120 16.05 2.46 -0.13
C VAL A 120 15.88 1.21 0.75
N GLU A 121 16.34 1.25 2.01
CA GLU A 121 16.19 0.12 2.93
C GLU A 121 14.72 -0.23 3.19
N ARG A 122 13.89 0.78 3.48
CA ARG A 122 12.45 0.61 3.70
C ARG A 122 11.76 0.02 2.46
N ALA A 123 12.10 0.52 1.26
CA ALA A 123 11.58 0.01 0.00
C ALA A 123 12.01 -1.45 -0.25
N GLY A 124 13.27 -1.79 0.03
CA GLY A 124 13.78 -3.16 -0.04
C GLY A 124 13.03 -4.13 0.87
N ALA A 125 12.80 -3.74 2.12
CA ALA A 125 12.04 -4.54 3.08
C ALA A 125 10.58 -4.78 2.62
N LYS A 126 9.92 -3.74 2.09
CA LYS A 126 8.56 -3.86 1.52
C LYS A 126 8.54 -4.74 0.27
N LEU A 127 9.48 -4.56 -0.65
CA LEU A 127 9.58 -5.36 -1.86
C LEU A 127 9.78 -6.85 -1.53
N ALA A 128 10.61 -7.16 -0.55
CA ALA A 128 10.79 -8.54 -0.07
C ALA A 128 9.49 -9.14 0.49
N ARG A 129 8.69 -8.33 1.20
CA ARG A 129 7.36 -8.75 1.68
C ARG A 129 6.40 -9.01 0.52
N TYR A 130 6.40 -8.17 -0.51
CA TYR A 130 5.55 -8.35 -1.69
C TYR A 130 5.93 -9.58 -2.50
N ARG A 131 7.23 -9.85 -2.67
CA ARG A 131 7.71 -11.08 -3.32
C ARG A 131 7.22 -12.34 -2.60
N ARG A 132 7.32 -12.38 -1.26
CA ARG A 132 6.76 -13.49 -0.47
C ARG A 132 5.24 -13.61 -0.61
N ALA A 133 4.52 -12.49 -0.77
CA ALA A 133 3.08 -12.52 -1.03
C ALA A 133 2.79 -13.09 -2.43
N GLN A 134 3.55 -12.66 -3.44
CA GLN A 134 3.44 -13.14 -4.82
C GLN A 134 3.69 -14.64 -4.90
N GLU A 135 4.77 -15.14 -4.28
CA GLU A 135 5.09 -16.56 -4.21
C GLU A 135 3.95 -17.39 -3.62
N ARG A 136 3.33 -16.91 -2.53
CA ARG A 136 2.17 -17.56 -1.92
C ARG A 136 0.93 -17.56 -2.80
N MET A 137 0.67 -16.47 -3.54
CA MET A 137 -0.48 -16.38 -4.45
C MET A 137 -0.30 -17.33 -5.65
N LEU A 138 0.89 -17.33 -6.24
CA LEU A 138 1.23 -18.19 -7.37
C LEU A 138 1.23 -19.67 -6.97
N ALA A 139 1.65 -19.99 -5.75
CA ALA A 139 1.63 -21.35 -5.20
C ALA A 139 2.34 -22.37 -6.13
N GLY A 140 3.46 -21.95 -6.72
CA GLY A 140 4.27 -22.77 -7.65
C GLY A 140 3.88 -22.69 -9.13
N ARG A 141 2.77 -22.01 -9.47
CA ARG A 141 2.37 -21.73 -10.85
C ARG A 141 3.18 -20.58 -11.45
N THR A 142 3.30 -20.56 -12.77
CA THR A 142 3.73 -19.36 -13.50
C THR A 142 2.68 -18.26 -13.38
N GLU A 143 3.09 -17.01 -13.64
CA GLU A 143 2.16 -15.88 -13.67
C GLU A 143 1.05 -16.09 -14.71
N GLU A 144 1.39 -16.58 -15.90
CA GLU A 144 0.43 -16.85 -16.97
C GLU A 144 -0.63 -17.90 -16.54
N GLU A 145 -0.19 -19.01 -15.96
CA GLU A 145 -1.09 -20.07 -15.45
C GLU A 145 -2.00 -19.57 -14.32
N TYR A 146 -1.47 -18.74 -13.41
CA TYR A 146 -2.24 -18.14 -12.33
C TYR A 146 -3.30 -17.19 -12.88
N LEU A 147 -2.91 -16.27 -13.77
CA LEU A 147 -3.81 -15.26 -14.35
C LEU A 147 -4.88 -15.88 -15.24
N ALA A 148 -4.60 -17.00 -15.90
CA ALA A 148 -5.56 -17.73 -16.71
C ALA A 148 -6.69 -18.40 -15.89
N THR A 149 -6.48 -18.64 -14.58
CA THR A 149 -7.38 -19.47 -13.76
C THR A 149 -7.96 -18.76 -12.55
N VAL A 150 -7.37 -17.65 -12.10
CA VAL A 150 -7.83 -16.95 -10.90
C VAL A 150 -9.15 -16.22 -11.16
N GLU A 151 -10.14 -16.44 -10.30
CA GLU A 151 -11.43 -15.73 -10.36
C GLU A 151 -11.26 -14.22 -10.10
N ARG A 152 -10.41 -13.87 -9.14
CA ARG A 152 -10.14 -12.48 -8.74
C ARG A 152 -8.69 -12.09 -9.00
N VAL A 153 -8.47 -11.44 -10.13
CA VAL A 153 -7.14 -10.96 -10.56
C VAL A 153 -6.69 -9.66 -9.87
N GLY A 154 -7.63 -8.86 -9.36
CA GLY A 154 -7.36 -7.54 -8.76
C GLY A 154 -6.27 -7.52 -7.68
N PRO A 155 -6.30 -8.42 -6.67
CA PRO A 155 -5.26 -8.48 -5.64
C PRO A 155 -3.85 -8.65 -6.22
N TYR A 156 -3.69 -9.50 -7.24
CA TYR A 156 -2.39 -9.70 -7.89
C TYR A 156 -1.93 -8.45 -8.64
N LEU A 157 -2.81 -7.81 -9.40
CA LEU A 157 -2.48 -6.59 -10.14
C LEU A 157 -2.10 -5.43 -9.22
N THR A 158 -2.77 -5.28 -8.07
CA THR A 158 -2.40 -4.27 -7.07
C THR A 158 -1.09 -4.60 -6.36
N LEU A 159 -0.80 -5.88 -6.12
CA LEU A 159 0.49 -6.33 -5.61
C LEU A 159 1.62 -6.00 -6.59
N LEU A 160 1.42 -6.28 -7.89
CA LEU A 160 2.36 -5.95 -8.95
C LEU A 160 2.65 -4.44 -8.98
N GLY A 161 1.62 -3.60 -8.93
CA GLY A 161 1.78 -2.15 -8.85
C GLY A 161 2.61 -1.70 -7.64
N GLY A 162 2.38 -2.30 -6.47
CA GLY A 162 3.20 -2.07 -5.28
C GLY A 162 4.66 -2.49 -5.45
N MET A 163 4.91 -3.63 -6.09
CA MET A 163 6.27 -4.09 -6.40
C MET A 163 7.00 -3.15 -7.34
N THR A 164 6.34 -2.70 -8.42
CA THR A 164 6.89 -1.74 -9.38
C THR A 164 7.24 -0.42 -8.70
N LEU A 165 6.37 0.09 -7.82
CA LEU A 165 6.63 1.33 -7.08
C LEU A 165 7.87 1.21 -6.19
N GLU A 166 8.00 0.13 -5.41
CA GLU A 166 9.16 -0.03 -4.52
C GLU A 166 10.45 -0.30 -5.29
N GLN A 167 10.39 -0.99 -6.44
CA GLN A 167 11.55 -1.11 -7.34
C GLN A 167 11.99 0.25 -7.87
N GLY A 168 11.04 1.11 -8.29
CA GLY A 168 11.33 2.48 -8.70
C GLY A 168 11.94 3.32 -7.57
N ASN A 169 11.46 3.16 -6.34
CA ASN A 169 12.02 3.84 -5.17
C ASN A 169 13.48 3.45 -4.92
N ILE A 170 13.80 2.15 -5.01
CA ILE A 170 15.17 1.64 -4.88
C ILE A 170 16.06 2.19 -5.99
N GLN A 171 15.65 2.03 -7.25
CA GLN A 171 16.43 2.49 -8.41
C GLN A 171 16.72 3.99 -8.36
N TRP A 172 15.70 4.79 -8.03
CA TRP A 172 15.86 6.23 -7.86
C TRP A 172 16.82 6.55 -6.71
N GLY A 173 16.64 5.92 -5.55
CA GLY A 173 17.45 6.19 -4.36
C GLY A 173 18.92 5.84 -4.57
N GLU A 174 19.21 4.67 -5.13
CA GLU A 174 20.57 4.26 -5.50
C GLU A 174 21.22 5.21 -6.53
N THR A 175 20.42 5.75 -7.45
CA THR A 175 20.89 6.75 -8.41
C THR A 175 21.26 8.05 -7.68
N VAL A 176 20.40 8.55 -6.79
CA VAL A 176 20.66 9.77 -6.01
C VAL A 176 21.90 9.61 -5.14
N LEU A 177 22.00 8.53 -4.36
CA LEU A 177 23.14 8.26 -3.48
C LEU A 177 24.46 8.29 -4.26
N ARG A 178 24.52 7.56 -5.39
CA ARG A 178 25.69 7.52 -6.25
C ARG A 178 26.07 8.90 -6.80
N ARG A 179 25.08 9.73 -7.14
CA ARG A 179 25.33 11.09 -7.66
C ARG A 179 25.82 12.04 -6.57
N LEU A 180 25.30 11.92 -5.35
CA LEU A 180 25.79 12.71 -4.21
C LEU A 180 27.22 12.33 -3.86
N ASP A 181 27.55 11.04 -3.84
CA ASP A 181 28.91 10.54 -3.57
C ASP A 181 29.92 11.08 -4.60
N GLN A 182 29.61 10.94 -5.90
CA GLN A 182 30.44 11.49 -6.99
C GLN A 182 30.65 13.00 -6.88
N ARG A 183 29.62 13.75 -6.46
CA ARG A 183 29.69 15.20 -6.30
C ARG A 183 30.57 15.60 -5.12
N ALA A 184 30.44 14.89 -3.99
CA ALA A 184 31.26 15.12 -2.80
C ALA A 184 32.75 14.90 -3.11
N GLU A 185 33.09 13.82 -3.82
CA GLU A 185 34.45 13.54 -4.27
C GLU A 185 35.01 14.65 -5.16
N ALA A 186 34.24 15.09 -6.16
CA ALA A 186 34.65 16.12 -7.10
C ALA A 186 34.88 17.49 -6.43
N LEU A 187 34.03 17.87 -5.47
CA LEU A 187 34.20 19.11 -4.69
C LEU A 187 35.39 19.02 -3.74
N GLY A 188 35.59 17.88 -3.07
CA GLY A 188 36.74 17.65 -2.21
C GLY A 188 38.07 17.68 -2.97
N ALA A 189 38.12 17.18 -4.21
CA ALA A 189 39.31 17.26 -5.06
C ALA A 189 39.66 18.70 -5.44
N ARG A 190 38.65 19.55 -5.74
CA ARG A 190 38.84 20.97 -6.07
C ARG A 190 39.31 21.81 -4.89
N ALA A 191 38.98 21.42 -3.66
CA ALA A 191 39.42 22.16 -2.47
C ALA A 191 40.88 21.86 -2.08
N ARG A 192 41.49 20.81 -2.64
CA ARG A 192 42.85 20.36 -2.32
C ARG A 192 43.91 20.73 -3.37
N GLY A 193 43.51 21.22 -4.53
CA GLY A 193 44.40 21.64 -5.62
C GLY A 193 44.31 23.14 -5.84
#